data_AF-A0A821FVB3-F1
#
_entry.id   AF-A0A821FVB3-F1
#
_cell.length_a   1.000
_cell.length_b   1.000
_cell.length_c   1.000
_cell.angle_alpha   90.00
_cell.angle_beta   90.00
_cell.angle_gamma   90.00
#
_symmetry.space_group_name_H-M   'P 1'
#
loop_
_entity.id
_entity.type
_entity.pdbx_description
1 polymer ?
#
loop_
_entity_poly.entity_id
_entity_poly.type
_entity_poly.pdbx_seq_one_letter_code
_entity_poly.pdbx_strand_id
1 'polypeptide(L)'
;SKQEQTSMSSMSDLDGITQANEGGENQDSHSPKEDKVELVTTCCKFLSYFCRTSRHNQRAMFEHLSYLLENSSMLLSRPSLRGSAPLDVASASVMDNNELALALRESHLEKIASYLSRCGTTRNEELFVQGYHDIGWDPVDGERFLDFLKFCVWVNGDTVEENADLVVRLLIRRPDCLGPALRGEGGGLLKAIKEGIAQSLYIARRQNPDDPVIQAAYQEIIDDESMHNLNEEYDHLQVRLPYTDDEEYIDLGAAELSFYAILVELLGRCAPSEETINMGKPNAIRAKSILKSLVSMHDLEGVLCLKFLLSTENSMPPGLQPAHKMSIVLFLERVYGIPDQETFFRL
;
A
#
# COMPACT_ATOMS: atom_id res chain seq x y z
N SER A 1 38.30 -12.03 -8.19
CA SER A 1 37.91 -13.27 -8.88
C SER A 1 37.63 -14.48 -7.98
N LYS A 2 38.22 -14.66 -6.78
CA LYS A 2 37.75 -15.70 -5.81
C LYS A 2 37.10 -15.18 -4.52
N GLN A 3 37.13 -13.86 -4.25
CA GLN A 3 36.45 -13.24 -3.10
C GLN A 3 35.07 -12.65 -3.41
N GLU A 4 34.75 -12.35 -4.68
CA GLU A 4 33.41 -11.88 -5.08
C GLU A 4 32.39 -13.00 -5.27
N GLN A 5 32.83 -14.24 -5.42
CA GLN A 5 31.92 -15.40 -5.52
C GLN A 5 31.45 -15.91 -4.16
N THR A 6 32.16 -15.58 -3.08
CA THR A 6 31.81 -16.06 -1.73
C THR A 6 30.73 -15.20 -1.08
N SER A 7 30.62 -13.92 -1.44
CA SER A 7 29.57 -13.01 -0.98
C SER A 7 28.24 -13.18 -1.71
N MET A 8 28.26 -13.60 -2.99
CA MET A 8 27.02 -13.96 -3.72
C MET A 8 26.42 -15.28 -3.25
N SER A 9 27.23 -16.20 -2.72
CA SER A 9 26.80 -17.53 -2.25
C SER A 9 26.11 -17.51 -0.88
N SER A 10 26.34 -16.51 -0.03
CA SER A 10 25.76 -16.45 1.32
C SER A 10 24.45 -15.66 1.41
N MET A 11 24.06 -14.97 0.34
CA MET A 11 22.81 -14.18 0.27
C MET A 11 21.74 -14.82 -0.61
N SER A 12 22.10 -15.76 -1.49
CA SER A 12 21.11 -16.60 -2.19
C SER A 12 20.28 -17.50 -1.26
N ASP A 13 20.74 -17.68 -0.02
CA ASP A 13 20.02 -18.43 1.02
C ASP A 13 18.94 -17.59 1.73
N LEU A 14 18.85 -16.27 1.45
CA LEU A 14 17.76 -15.43 1.95
C LEU A 14 16.54 -15.38 1.01
N ASP A 15 16.71 -15.70 -0.28
CA ASP A 15 15.58 -15.80 -1.22
C ASP A 15 14.79 -17.12 -1.06
N GLY A 16 15.27 -18.05 -0.22
CA GLY A 16 14.62 -19.33 0.12
C GLY A 16 14.09 -19.41 1.56
N ILE A 17 13.67 -18.28 2.16
CA ILE A 17 13.43 -18.17 3.62
C ILE A 17 12.13 -18.83 4.15
N THR A 18 11.21 -19.31 3.31
CA THR A 18 9.85 -19.70 3.76
C THR A 18 9.43 -21.11 3.33
N GLN A 19 10.18 -22.16 3.72
CA GLN A 19 9.68 -23.54 3.65
C GLN A 19 9.65 -24.25 5.01
N ALA A 20 8.41 -24.67 5.32
CA ALA A 20 7.95 -25.73 6.22
C ALA A 20 8.26 -25.60 7.73
N ASN A 21 7.19 -25.49 8.53
CA ASN A 21 7.19 -25.99 9.89
C ASN A 21 5.88 -26.78 10.14
N GLU A 22 5.97 -28.10 10.12
CA GLU A 22 4.94 -29.00 10.67
C GLU A 22 5.27 -29.29 12.15
N GLY A 23 4.35 -28.91 13.04
CA GLY A 23 3.99 -29.60 14.29
C GLY A 23 5.04 -29.86 15.39
N GLY A 24 4.81 -29.30 16.58
CA GLY A 24 5.25 -29.92 17.84
C GLY A 24 5.66 -28.98 18.98
N GLU A 25 4.72 -28.79 19.92
CA GLU A 25 4.82 -28.44 21.35
C GLU A 25 6.14 -27.85 21.96
N ASN A 26 5.97 -26.66 22.58
CA ASN A 26 6.66 -26.12 23.76
C ASN A 26 8.15 -26.44 23.98
N GLN A 27 9.02 -25.51 23.58
CA GLN A 27 10.26 -25.14 24.28
C GLN A 27 10.75 -23.77 23.79
N ASP A 28 11.21 -22.92 24.71
CA ASP A 28 12.02 -21.72 24.45
C ASP A 28 13.25 -22.10 23.60
N SER A 29 13.09 -22.11 22.28
CA SER A 29 14.19 -22.22 21.34
C SER A 29 14.04 -21.11 20.31
N HIS A 30 14.57 -19.93 20.63
CA HIS A 30 14.78 -18.89 19.63
C HIS A 30 15.58 -19.51 18.48
N SER A 31 14.97 -19.57 17.31
CA SER A 31 15.61 -20.23 16.17
C SER A 31 16.73 -19.34 15.63
N PRO A 32 17.83 -19.90 15.09
CA PRO A 32 18.88 -19.10 14.46
C PRO A 32 18.40 -18.22 13.29
N LYS A 33 17.16 -18.45 12.80
CA LYS A 33 16.48 -17.65 11.79
C LYS A 33 15.86 -16.39 12.39
N GLU A 34 15.23 -16.50 13.56
CA GLU A 34 14.67 -15.36 14.30
C GLU A 34 15.76 -14.39 14.72
N ASP A 35 16.90 -14.89 15.22
CA ASP A 35 18.06 -14.06 15.58
C ASP A 35 18.53 -13.19 14.39
N LYS A 36 18.48 -13.74 13.17
CA LYS A 36 18.87 -13.00 11.95
C LYS A 36 17.84 -11.93 11.60
N VAL A 37 16.54 -12.22 11.73
CA VAL A 37 15.49 -11.24 11.47
C VAL A 37 15.52 -10.13 12.51
N GLU A 38 15.72 -10.45 13.78
CA GLU A 38 15.86 -9.47 14.84
C GLU A 38 17.08 -8.55 14.61
N LEU A 39 18.20 -9.13 14.18
CA LEU A 39 19.38 -8.35 13.81
C LEU A 39 19.09 -7.37 12.66
N VAL A 40 18.46 -7.86 11.57
CA VAL A 40 18.11 -7.03 10.40
C VAL A 40 17.15 -5.91 10.80
N THR A 41 16.10 -6.21 11.54
CA THR A 41 15.08 -5.23 11.96
C THR A 41 15.67 -4.17 12.88
N THR A 42 16.50 -4.57 13.84
CA THR A 42 17.21 -3.65 14.73
C THR A 42 18.16 -2.74 13.96
N CYS A 43 18.89 -3.27 12.97
CA CYS A 43 19.78 -2.49 12.12
C CYS A 43 19.00 -1.50 11.25
N CYS A 44 17.91 -1.94 10.61
CA CYS A 44 17.07 -1.07 9.78
C CYS A 44 16.44 0.06 10.62
N LYS A 45 15.94 -0.27 11.82
CA LYS A 45 15.40 0.72 12.75
C LYS A 45 16.46 1.75 13.16
N PHE A 46 17.67 1.30 13.51
CA PHE A 46 18.79 2.19 13.81
C PHE A 46 19.12 3.11 12.62
N LEU A 47 19.22 2.55 11.40
CA LEU A 47 19.56 3.31 10.20
C LEU A 47 18.46 4.33 9.85
N SER A 48 17.18 3.99 10.02
CA SER A 48 16.06 4.92 9.85
C SER A 48 16.16 6.11 10.81
N TYR A 49 16.52 5.89 12.08
CA TYR A 49 16.80 6.99 13.02
C TYR A 49 18.07 7.76 12.64
N PHE A 50 19.14 7.05 12.23
CA PHE A 50 20.39 7.67 11.80
C PHE A 50 20.17 8.67 10.66
N CYS A 51 19.35 8.34 9.66
CA CYS A 51 18.94 9.26 8.59
C CYS A 51 18.31 10.55 9.13
N ARG A 52 17.51 10.48 10.21
CA ARG A 52 16.81 11.63 10.79
C ARG A 52 17.70 12.54 11.64
N THR A 53 18.88 12.07 12.05
CA THR A 53 19.77 12.86 12.92
C THR A 53 20.45 14.03 12.20
N SER A 54 20.73 13.91 10.90
CA SER A 54 21.30 15.00 10.11
C SER A 54 21.14 14.80 8.61
N ARG A 55 21.14 15.91 7.85
CA ARG A 55 21.14 15.89 6.38
C ARG A 55 22.36 15.18 5.80
N HIS A 56 23.50 15.25 6.47
CA HIS A 56 24.72 14.55 6.05
C HIS A 56 24.56 13.03 6.15
N ASN A 57 24.02 12.54 7.27
CA ASN A 57 23.76 11.12 7.48
C ASN A 57 22.71 10.59 6.51
N GLN A 58 21.66 11.37 6.28
CA GLN A 58 20.65 11.06 5.27
C GLN A 58 21.26 10.90 3.87
N ARG A 59 22.14 11.84 3.46
CA ARG A 59 22.85 11.77 2.17
C ARG A 59 23.76 10.55 2.08
N ALA A 60 24.52 10.25 3.13
CA ALA A 60 25.38 9.06 3.17
C ALA A 60 24.57 7.77 2.97
N MET A 61 23.39 7.68 3.58
CA MET A 61 22.50 6.54 3.35
C MET A 61 21.89 6.52 1.94
N PHE A 62 21.56 7.68 1.37
CA PHE A 62 21.05 7.79 0.00
C PHE A 62 22.04 7.28 -1.06
N GLU A 63 23.35 7.39 -0.82
CA GLU A 63 24.38 6.82 -1.73
C GLU A 63 24.25 5.29 -1.86
N HIS A 64 23.64 4.62 -0.88
CA HIS A 64 23.37 3.19 -0.87
C HIS A 64 21.93 2.83 -1.27
N LEU A 65 21.14 3.81 -1.76
CA LEU A 65 19.72 3.62 -2.06
C LEU A 65 19.47 2.45 -3.03
N SER A 66 20.29 2.29 -4.08
CA SER A 66 20.10 1.19 -5.04
C SER A 66 20.17 -0.19 -4.38
N TYR A 67 21.09 -0.38 -3.44
CA TYR A 67 21.21 -1.62 -2.67
C TYR A 67 20.00 -1.84 -1.74
N LEU A 68 19.54 -0.78 -1.07
CA LEU A 68 18.33 -0.87 -0.24
C LEU A 68 17.10 -1.25 -1.06
N LEU A 69 16.96 -0.69 -2.27
CA LEU A 69 15.85 -1.00 -3.18
C LEU A 69 15.92 -2.41 -3.74
N GLU A 70 17.11 -2.96 -3.98
CA GLU A 70 17.27 -4.37 -4.39
C GLU A 70 16.76 -5.36 -3.34
N ASN A 71 16.81 -4.98 -2.06
CA ASN A 71 16.40 -5.80 -0.92
C ASN A 71 15.08 -5.31 -0.28
N SER A 72 14.31 -4.49 -0.99
CA SER A 72 13.17 -3.76 -0.41
C SER A 72 11.93 -4.61 -0.14
N SER A 73 11.81 -5.80 -0.74
CA SER A 73 10.70 -6.74 -0.49
C SER A 73 10.87 -7.55 0.79
N MET A 74 11.97 -7.38 1.52
CA MET A 74 12.24 -8.15 2.73
C MET A 74 11.35 -7.67 3.90
N LEU A 75 10.72 -8.62 4.60
CA LEU A 75 9.94 -8.39 5.84
C LEU A 75 8.71 -7.49 5.67
N LEU A 76 8.20 -7.29 4.44
CA LEU A 76 7.06 -6.41 4.22
C LEU A 76 5.73 -7.00 4.71
N SER A 77 5.57 -8.32 4.62
CA SER A 77 4.34 -9.02 5.00
C SER A 77 4.20 -9.28 6.51
N ARG A 78 5.03 -8.61 7.35
CA ARG A 78 5.01 -8.71 8.82
C ARG A 78 4.67 -7.33 9.43
N PRO A 79 3.40 -7.11 9.85
CA PRO A 79 2.94 -5.80 10.33
C PRO A 79 3.74 -5.24 11.50
N SER A 80 4.14 -6.10 12.45
CA SER A 80 4.95 -5.75 13.62
C SER A 80 6.33 -5.15 13.27
N LEU A 81 6.83 -5.44 12.06
CA LEU A 81 8.14 -4.98 11.57
C LEU A 81 8.05 -3.69 10.75
N ARG A 82 6.87 -3.10 10.62
CA ARG A 82 6.68 -1.81 9.91
C ARG A 82 7.58 -0.72 10.49
N GLY A 83 8.36 -0.07 9.63
CA GLY A 83 9.37 0.92 10.05
C GLY A 83 10.76 0.34 10.29
N SER A 84 10.93 -0.99 10.18
CA SER A 84 12.16 -1.72 10.46
C SER A 84 12.59 -2.63 9.30
N ALA A 85 12.11 -2.35 8.07
CA ALA A 85 12.53 -3.06 6.85
C ALA A 85 13.53 -2.22 6.02
N PRO A 86 14.29 -2.84 5.08
CA PRO A 86 15.16 -2.10 4.17
C PRO A 86 14.45 -1.00 3.37
N LEU A 87 13.19 -1.22 2.99
CA LEU A 87 12.35 -0.21 2.33
C LEU A 87 12.10 1.02 3.23
N ASP A 88 11.97 0.84 4.54
CA ASP A 88 11.80 1.96 5.48
C ASP A 88 13.07 2.80 5.60
N VAL A 89 14.24 2.17 5.54
CA VAL A 89 15.54 2.87 5.48
C VAL A 89 15.66 3.64 4.17
N ALA A 90 15.25 3.03 3.05
CA ALA A 90 15.21 3.69 1.75
C ALA A 90 14.30 4.93 1.80
N SER A 91 13.09 4.80 2.34
CA SER A 91 12.18 5.93 2.57
C SER A 91 12.83 7.01 3.43
N ALA A 92 13.41 6.65 4.59
CA ALA A 92 14.06 7.60 5.49
C ALA A 92 15.25 8.32 4.85
N SER A 93 15.94 7.69 3.89
CA SER A 93 17.05 8.31 3.16
C SER A 93 16.62 9.40 2.17
N VAL A 94 15.34 9.46 1.79
CA VAL A 94 14.80 10.44 0.82
C VAL A 94 13.82 11.43 1.47
N MET A 95 13.06 10.96 2.46
CA MET A 95 11.94 11.66 3.08
C MET A 95 12.31 13.07 3.56
N ASP A 96 11.40 14.02 3.35
CA ASP A 96 11.52 15.43 3.75
C ASP A 96 12.79 16.14 3.22
N ASN A 97 13.39 15.67 2.12
CA ASN A 97 14.59 16.23 1.53
C ASN A 97 14.45 16.53 0.03
N ASN A 98 14.29 17.81 -0.32
CA ASN A 98 14.12 18.24 -1.71
C ASN A 98 15.35 17.93 -2.58
N GLU A 99 16.57 18.07 -2.04
CA GLU A 99 17.80 17.82 -2.80
C GLU A 99 17.91 16.33 -3.17
N LEU A 100 17.64 15.44 -2.22
CA LEU A 100 17.73 13.99 -2.45
C LEU A 100 16.58 13.48 -3.31
N ALA A 101 15.38 14.04 -3.16
CA ALA A 101 14.25 13.72 -4.04
C ALA A 101 14.57 14.08 -5.49
N LEU A 102 15.18 15.25 -5.75
CA LEU A 102 15.63 15.64 -7.10
C LEU A 102 16.83 14.83 -7.60
N ALA A 103 17.62 14.25 -6.70
CA ALA A 103 18.74 13.38 -7.05
C ALA A 103 18.31 11.93 -7.37
N LEU A 104 17.02 11.59 -7.26
CA LEU A 104 16.52 10.27 -7.62
C LEU A 104 16.73 9.99 -9.11
N ARG A 105 17.14 8.76 -9.41
CA ARG A 105 17.33 8.28 -10.78
C ARG A 105 16.09 7.51 -11.23
N GLU A 106 15.85 7.51 -12.53
CA GLU A 106 14.76 6.72 -13.13
C GLU A 106 14.83 5.24 -12.74
N SER A 107 16.03 4.67 -12.68
CA SER A 107 16.25 3.29 -12.24
C SER A 107 15.77 2.98 -10.83
N HIS A 108 15.79 3.96 -9.92
CA HIS A 108 15.30 3.78 -8.55
C HIS A 108 13.77 3.61 -8.53
N LEU A 109 13.05 4.49 -9.23
CA LEU A 109 11.58 4.44 -9.29
C LEU A 109 11.08 3.29 -10.17
N GLU A 110 11.81 2.96 -11.24
CA GLU A 110 11.48 1.82 -12.09
C GLU A 110 11.57 0.48 -11.34
N LYS A 111 12.55 0.35 -10.44
CA LYS A 111 12.72 -0.82 -9.57
C LYS A 111 11.49 -1.03 -8.68
N ILE A 112 11.04 0.03 -7.99
CA ILE A 112 9.84 -0.01 -7.15
C ILE A 112 8.59 -0.29 -7.99
N ALA A 113 8.43 0.36 -9.14
CA ALA A 113 7.33 0.08 -10.04
C ALA A 113 7.33 -1.38 -10.55
N SER A 114 8.50 -2.02 -10.69
CA SER A 114 8.60 -3.44 -11.03
C SER A 114 8.14 -4.35 -9.90
N TYR A 115 8.45 -4.02 -8.64
CA TYR A 115 7.94 -4.79 -7.49
C TYR A 115 6.44 -4.60 -7.33
N LEU A 116 5.95 -3.36 -7.42
CA LEU A 116 4.53 -3.04 -7.36
C LEU A 116 3.72 -3.74 -8.48
N SER A 117 4.26 -3.83 -9.70
CA SER A 117 3.64 -4.57 -10.80
C SER A 117 3.52 -6.08 -10.50
N ARG A 118 4.48 -6.65 -9.77
CA ARG A 118 4.40 -8.06 -9.32
C ARG A 118 3.31 -8.20 -8.26
N CYS A 119 3.24 -7.31 -7.29
CA CYS A 119 2.16 -7.30 -6.29
C CYS A 119 0.77 -7.31 -6.95
N GLY A 120 0.56 -6.59 -8.04
CA GLY A 120 -0.72 -6.60 -8.76
C GLY A 120 -1.04 -7.87 -9.56
N THR A 121 -0.08 -8.78 -9.76
CA THR A 121 -0.24 -9.97 -10.65
C THR A 121 0.03 -11.29 -9.95
N THR A 122 0.68 -11.27 -8.80
CA THR A 122 1.03 -12.47 -8.04
C THR A 122 0.49 -12.35 -6.62
N ARG A 123 -0.03 -13.45 -6.11
CA ARG A 123 -0.36 -13.60 -4.69
C ARG A 123 0.89 -13.49 -3.80
N ASN A 124 0.67 -13.18 -2.53
CA ASN A 124 1.72 -13.25 -1.52
C ASN A 124 1.90 -14.71 -1.05
N GLU A 125 3.05 -15.32 -1.37
CA GLU A 125 3.33 -16.72 -0.99
C GLU A 125 3.52 -16.89 0.52
N GLU A 126 4.02 -15.89 1.24
CA GLU A 126 4.21 -15.95 2.70
C GLU A 126 2.85 -16.00 3.41
N LEU A 127 1.92 -15.12 3.05
CA LEU A 127 0.56 -15.13 3.58
C LEU A 127 -0.18 -16.41 3.18
N PHE A 128 -0.02 -16.89 1.95
CA PHE A 128 -0.63 -18.14 1.52
C PHE A 128 -0.18 -19.33 2.36
N VAL A 129 1.11 -19.43 2.67
CA VAL A 129 1.66 -20.49 3.54
C VAL A 129 1.15 -20.35 4.99
N GLN A 130 0.95 -19.13 5.47
CA GLN A 130 0.35 -18.86 6.79
C GLN A 130 -1.16 -19.18 6.84
N GLY A 131 -1.77 -19.54 5.71
CA GLY A 131 -3.16 -19.97 5.63
C GLY A 131 -4.16 -18.87 5.29
N TYR A 132 -3.68 -17.68 4.90
CA TYR A 132 -4.54 -16.66 4.32
C TYR A 132 -5.11 -17.14 2.98
N HIS A 133 -6.32 -16.68 2.67
CA HIS A 133 -6.96 -17.00 1.40
C HIS A 133 -6.26 -16.28 0.24
N ASP A 134 -6.28 -16.92 -0.92
CA ASP A 134 -5.62 -16.41 -2.12
C ASP A 134 -6.56 -15.44 -2.86
N ILE A 135 -6.20 -14.15 -2.86
CA ILE A 135 -6.90 -13.10 -3.62
C ILE A 135 -6.28 -12.86 -5.00
N GLY A 136 -5.19 -13.56 -5.35
CA GLY A 136 -4.52 -13.45 -6.66
C GLY A 136 -3.64 -12.21 -6.86
N TRP A 137 -3.50 -11.37 -5.84
CA TRP A 137 -2.63 -10.19 -5.81
C TRP A 137 -2.18 -9.88 -4.36
N ASP A 138 -1.32 -8.88 -4.18
CA ASP A 138 -0.72 -8.54 -2.89
C ASP A 138 -0.91 -7.04 -2.55
N PRO A 139 -2.00 -6.69 -1.84
CA PRO A 139 -2.19 -5.34 -1.33
C PRO A 139 -1.24 -4.96 -0.19
N VAL A 140 -0.72 -5.95 0.55
CA VAL A 140 0.07 -5.75 1.78
C VAL A 140 1.45 -5.21 1.44
N ASP A 141 2.19 -5.87 0.56
CA ASP A 141 3.48 -5.35 0.09
C ASP A 141 3.28 -4.13 -0.82
N GLY A 142 2.20 -4.16 -1.63
CA GLY A 142 1.85 -3.10 -2.57
C GLY A 142 1.70 -1.73 -1.89
N GLU A 143 1.01 -1.66 -0.75
CA GLU A 143 0.82 -0.39 -0.03
C GLU A 143 2.15 0.23 0.43
N ARG A 144 3.13 -0.61 0.77
CA ARG A 144 4.45 -0.16 1.26
C ARG A 144 5.27 0.46 0.14
N PHE A 145 5.22 -0.13 -1.05
CA PHE A 145 5.87 0.43 -2.24
C PHE A 145 5.23 1.75 -2.67
N LEU A 146 3.90 1.87 -2.60
CA LEU A 146 3.21 3.12 -2.89
C LEU A 146 3.58 4.23 -1.89
N ASP A 147 3.71 3.89 -0.60
CA ASP A 147 4.12 4.85 0.43
C ASP A 147 5.55 5.37 0.20
N PHE A 148 6.48 4.51 -0.25
CA PHE A 148 7.81 4.96 -0.69
C PHE A 148 7.74 5.94 -1.86
N LEU A 149 6.92 5.65 -2.89
CA LEU A 149 6.74 6.55 -4.02
C LEU A 149 6.14 7.89 -3.57
N LYS A 150 5.27 7.90 -2.56
CA LYS A 150 4.70 9.12 -1.99
C LYS A 150 5.79 10.05 -1.43
N PHE A 151 6.77 9.51 -0.72
CA PHE A 151 7.92 10.30 -0.23
C PHE A 151 8.83 10.81 -1.34
N CYS A 152 8.83 10.16 -2.50
CA CYS A 152 9.62 10.59 -3.67
C CYS A 152 8.96 11.75 -4.42
N VAL A 153 7.62 11.79 -4.46
CA VAL A 153 6.86 12.79 -5.25
C VAL A 153 6.38 13.98 -4.42
N TRP A 154 6.29 13.86 -3.10
CA TRP A 154 5.76 14.91 -2.24
C TRP A 154 6.69 15.18 -1.07
N VAL A 155 7.24 16.38 -1.03
CA VAL A 155 8.26 16.76 -0.04
C VAL A 155 7.95 18.14 0.50
N ASN A 156 7.93 18.30 1.82
CA ASN A 156 7.70 19.59 2.50
C ASN A 156 6.43 20.36 2.07
N GLY A 157 5.39 19.66 1.60
CA GLY A 157 4.12 20.28 1.19
C GLY A 157 4.02 20.59 -0.31
N ASP A 158 5.04 20.25 -1.10
CA ASP A 158 5.06 20.51 -2.53
C ASP A 158 5.31 19.23 -3.34
N THR A 159 4.77 19.23 -4.57
CA THR A 159 5.00 18.16 -5.56
C THR A 159 6.37 18.33 -6.23
N VAL A 160 7.17 17.26 -6.25
CA VAL A 160 8.38 17.16 -7.06
C VAL A 160 7.99 16.73 -8.47
N GLU A 161 7.73 17.72 -9.33
CA GLU A 161 7.13 17.54 -10.68
C GLU A 161 7.87 16.51 -11.57
N GLU A 162 9.20 16.49 -11.54
CA GLU A 162 9.99 15.53 -12.34
C GLU A 162 9.75 14.07 -11.90
N ASN A 163 9.67 13.84 -10.59
CA ASN A 163 9.38 12.52 -10.02
C ASN A 163 7.92 12.15 -10.25
N ALA A 164 6.99 13.09 -10.07
CA ALA A 164 5.57 12.87 -10.29
C ALA A 164 5.26 12.45 -11.73
N ASP A 165 5.79 13.17 -12.72
CA ASP A 165 5.62 12.84 -14.14
C ASP A 165 6.19 11.44 -14.47
N LEU A 166 7.36 11.11 -13.92
CA LEU A 166 7.95 9.79 -14.09
C LEU A 166 7.10 8.69 -13.42
N VAL A 167 6.65 8.89 -12.18
CA VAL A 167 5.81 7.91 -11.46
C VAL A 167 4.52 7.66 -12.23
N VAL A 168 3.79 8.70 -12.64
CA VAL A 168 2.57 8.56 -13.45
C VAL A 168 2.86 7.78 -14.73
N ARG A 169 3.96 8.10 -15.42
CA ARG A 169 4.37 7.41 -16.64
C ARG A 169 4.71 5.92 -16.42
N LEU A 170 5.36 5.58 -15.32
CA LEU A 170 5.68 4.20 -14.97
C LEU A 170 4.41 3.41 -14.65
N LEU A 171 3.47 3.99 -13.88
CA LEU A 171 2.20 3.35 -13.51
C LEU A 171 1.32 3.09 -14.73
N ILE A 172 1.16 4.05 -15.65
CA ILE A 172 0.32 3.83 -16.85
C ILE A 172 0.95 2.85 -17.86
N ARG A 173 2.27 2.68 -17.84
CA ARG A 173 2.96 1.68 -18.68
C ARG A 173 2.87 0.27 -18.11
N ARG A 174 2.57 0.15 -16.82
CA ARG A 174 2.41 -1.11 -16.07
C ARG A 174 1.09 -1.05 -15.30
N PRO A 175 -0.06 -1.23 -15.98
CA PRO A 175 -1.37 -1.06 -15.35
C PRO A 175 -1.59 -2.02 -14.16
N ASP A 176 -0.82 -3.11 -14.08
CA ASP A 176 -0.78 -4.00 -12.93
C ASP A 176 -0.43 -3.30 -11.61
N CYS A 177 0.33 -2.22 -11.65
CA CYS A 177 0.66 -1.43 -10.46
C CYS A 177 -0.56 -0.75 -9.82
N LEU A 178 -1.68 -0.62 -10.55
CA LEU A 178 -2.90 0.04 -10.09
C LEU A 178 -3.81 -0.89 -9.27
N GLY A 179 -3.45 -2.18 -9.18
CA GLY A 179 -4.29 -3.21 -8.60
C GLY A 179 -5.45 -3.64 -9.53
N PRO A 180 -6.18 -4.71 -9.18
CA PRO A 180 -7.17 -5.33 -10.06
C PRO A 180 -8.33 -4.41 -10.48
N ALA A 181 -8.84 -3.59 -9.56
CA ALA A 181 -10.02 -2.77 -9.82
C ALA A 181 -9.79 -1.54 -10.72
N LEU A 182 -8.56 -1.03 -10.78
CA LEU A 182 -8.20 0.17 -11.56
C LEU A 182 -7.45 -0.13 -12.86
N ARG A 183 -7.19 -1.41 -13.16
CA ARG A 183 -6.58 -1.82 -14.43
C ARG A 183 -7.62 -2.38 -15.40
N GLY A 184 -7.54 -1.99 -16.68
CA GLY A 184 -8.27 -2.63 -17.78
C GLY A 184 -9.81 -2.66 -17.59
N GLU A 185 -10.38 -3.87 -17.51
CA GLU A 185 -11.81 -4.13 -17.30
C GLU A 185 -12.23 -4.12 -15.81
N GLY A 186 -11.38 -3.59 -14.92
CA GLY A 186 -11.65 -3.51 -13.50
C GLY A 186 -12.94 -2.75 -13.16
N GLY A 187 -13.53 -3.10 -12.00
CA GLY A 187 -14.83 -2.57 -11.57
C GLY A 187 -14.82 -1.12 -11.03
N GLY A 188 -13.68 -0.43 -11.06
CA GLY A 188 -13.54 0.93 -10.55
C GLY A 188 -13.25 1.00 -9.05
N LEU A 189 -12.85 2.18 -8.59
CA LEU A 189 -12.45 2.40 -7.19
C LEU A 189 -13.60 2.16 -6.22
N LEU A 190 -14.83 2.58 -6.55
CA LEU A 190 -15.97 2.40 -5.65
C LEU A 190 -16.22 0.93 -5.34
N LYS A 191 -16.18 0.07 -6.36
CA LYS A 191 -16.37 -1.37 -6.19
C LYS A 191 -15.27 -1.96 -5.29
N ALA A 192 -14.01 -1.61 -5.54
CA ALA A 192 -12.87 -2.07 -4.76
C ALA A 192 -12.98 -1.68 -3.27
N ILE A 193 -13.40 -0.45 -2.99
CA ILE A 193 -13.59 0.01 -1.61
C ILE A 193 -14.76 -0.74 -0.94
N LYS A 194 -15.85 -1.02 -1.66
CA LYS A 194 -16.95 -1.84 -1.12
C LYS A 194 -16.50 -3.28 -0.86
N GLU A 195 -15.71 -3.87 -1.75
CA GLU A 195 -15.10 -5.20 -1.61
C GLU A 195 -14.22 -5.27 -0.36
N GLY A 196 -13.28 -4.34 -0.20
CA GLY A 196 -12.42 -4.26 1.00
C GLY A 196 -13.21 -4.05 2.31
N ILE A 197 -14.28 -3.25 2.29
CA ILE A 197 -15.19 -3.09 3.44
C ILE A 197 -15.90 -4.40 3.75
N ALA A 198 -16.50 -5.04 2.74
CA ALA A 198 -17.24 -6.30 2.91
C ALA A 198 -16.33 -7.38 3.50
N GLN A 199 -15.10 -7.48 2.99
CA GLN A 199 -14.10 -8.43 3.47
C GLN A 199 -13.68 -8.18 4.91
N SER A 200 -13.34 -6.94 5.26
CA SER A 200 -12.95 -6.58 6.64
C SER A 200 -14.11 -6.80 7.62
N LEU A 201 -15.35 -6.45 7.23
CA LEU A 201 -16.54 -6.70 8.04
C LEU A 201 -16.86 -8.19 8.17
N TYR A 202 -16.67 -9.00 7.12
CA TYR A 202 -16.84 -10.45 7.19
C TYR A 202 -15.88 -11.06 8.22
N ILE A 203 -14.62 -10.63 8.19
CA ILE A 203 -13.61 -11.09 9.14
C ILE A 203 -14.01 -10.68 10.57
N ALA A 204 -14.35 -9.41 10.78
CA ALA A 204 -14.77 -8.91 12.08
C ALA A 204 -16.04 -9.60 12.61
N ARG A 205 -17.00 -9.92 11.73
CA ARG A 205 -18.22 -10.66 12.06
C ARG A 205 -17.91 -12.07 12.54
N ARG A 206 -16.91 -12.74 11.96
CA ARG A 206 -16.51 -14.09 12.41
C ARG A 206 -15.78 -14.08 13.74
N GLN A 207 -15.04 -13.00 14.03
CA GLN A 207 -14.36 -12.81 15.31
C GLN A 207 -15.35 -12.51 16.43
N ASN A 208 -16.30 -11.60 16.17
CA ASN A 208 -17.31 -11.15 17.12
C ASN A 208 -18.72 -11.41 16.54
N PRO A 209 -19.19 -12.67 16.53
CA PRO A 209 -20.45 -13.04 15.89
C PRO A 209 -21.66 -12.42 16.56
N ASP A 210 -21.58 -12.02 17.83
CA ASP A 210 -22.70 -11.46 18.58
C ASP A 210 -22.80 -9.92 18.49
N ASP A 211 -21.89 -9.25 17.78
CA ASP A 211 -21.90 -7.80 17.65
C ASP A 211 -23.00 -7.34 16.64
N PRO A 212 -24.08 -6.69 17.11
CA PRO A 212 -25.19 -6.29 16.25
C PRO A 212 -24.80 -5.16 15.27
N VAL A 213 -23.80 -4.34 15.61
CA VAL A 213 -23.33 -3.23 14.78
C VAL A 213 -22.57 -3.76 13.57
N ILE A 214 -21.68 -4.72 13.79
CA ILE A 214 -20.92 -5.38 12.70
C ILE A 214 -21.86 -6.19 11.81
N GLN A 215 -22.83 -6.92 12.40
CA GLN A 215 -23.81 -7.67 11.62
C GLN A 215 -24.65 -6.77 10.71
N ALA A 216 -25.18 -5.66 11.25
CA ALA A 216 -26.01 -4.73 10.49
C ALA A 216 -25.20 -4.06 9.37
N ALA A 217 -23.96 -3.65 9.65
CA ALA A 217 -23.09 -3.05 8.66
C ALA A 217 -22.72 -4.03 7.53
N TYR A 218 -22.42 -5.30 7.87
CA TYR A 218 -22.14 -6.32 6.87
C TYR A 218 -23.37 -6.56 5.98
N GLN A 219 -24.56 -6.67 6.56
CA GLN A 219 -25.79 -6.87 5.80
C GLN A 219 -26.08 -5.69 4.86
N GLU A 220 -25.91 -4.45 5.32
CA GLU A 220 -26.11 -3.24 4.49
C GLU A 220 -25.20 -3.25 3.25
N ILE A 221 -23.95 -3.70 3.38
CA ILE A 221 -23.00 -3.76 2.26
C ILE A 221 -23.33 -4.89 1.29
N ILE A 222 -23.72 -6.06 1.79
CA ILE A 222 -24.03 -7.24 0.96
C ILE A 222 -25.36 -7.11 0.22
N ASP A 223 -26.34 -6.40 0.80
CA ASP A 223 -27.64 -6.14 0.17
C ASP A 223 -27.54 -5.19 -1.04
N ASP A 224 -26.40 -4.54 -1.24
CA ASP A 224 -26.14 -3.75 -2.43
C ASP A 224 -26.09 -4.66 -3.68
N GLU A 225 -26.90 -4.37 -4.70
CA GLU A 225 -26.97 -5.15 -5.94
C GLU A 225 -25.61 -5.29 -6.62
N SER A 226 -24.71 -4.32 -6.46
CA SER A 226 -23.35 -4.37 -7.00
C SER A 226 -22.43 -5.40 -6.33
N MET A 227 -22.85 -5.96 -5.18
CA MET A 227 -22.08 -6.85 -4.31
C MET A 227 -22.61 -8.29 -4.25
N HIS A 228 -23.71 -8.61 -4.95
CA HIS A 228 -24.42 -9.89 -4.83
C HIS A 228 -23.56 -11.14 -5.11
N ASN A 229 -22.62 -11.06 -6.05
CA ASN A 229 -21.74 -12.19 -6.40
C ASN A 229 -20.73 -12.55 -5.29
N LEU A 230 -20.38 -11.59 -4.43
CA LEU A 230 -19.38 -11.78 -3.38
C LEU A 230 -19.93 -12.59 -2.20
N ASN A 231 -21.23 -12.51 -1.94
CA ASN A 231 -21.86 -13.24 -0.83
C ASN A 231 -21.76 -14.77 -1.02
N GLU A 232 -22.00 -15.24 -2.25
CA GLU A 232 -21.86 -16.66 -2.59
C GLU A 232 -20.39 -17.11 -2.51
N GLU A 233 -19.46 -16.23 -2.91
CA GLU A 233 -18.03 -16.51 -2.84
C GLU A 233 -17.51 -16.61 -1.40
N TYR A 234 -17.90 -15.69 -0.50
CA TYR A 234 -17.47 -15.70 0.90
C TYR A 234 -18.11 -16.80 1.76
N ASP A 235 -19.32 -17.28 1.42
CA ASP A 235 -19.93 -18.44 2.08
C ASP A 235 -19.24 -19.76 1.67
N HIS A 236 -18.70 -19.83 0.45
CA HIS A 236 -17.95 -21.00 -0.04
C HIS A 236 -16.47 -20.99 0.35
N LEU A 237 -15.86 -19.81 0.46
CA LEU A 237 -14.54 -19.63 1.03
C LEU A 237 -14.65 -19.95 2.53
N GLN A 238 -14.27 -21.17 2.92
CA GLN A 238 -13.87 -21.46 4.29
C GLN A 238 -12.60 -20.65 4.59
N VAL A 239 -12.72 -19.32 4.70
CA VAL A 239 -11.63 -18.43 5.09
C VAL A 239 -11.17 -18.94 6.46
N ARG A 240 -10.06 -19.67 6.47
CA ARG A 240 -9.33 -19.94 7.69
C ARG A 240 -8.82 -18.58 8.12
N LEU A 241 -9.48 -18.00 9.10
CA LEU A 241 -8.97 -16.81 9.76
C LEU A 241 -7.76 -17.27 10.57
N PRO A 242 -6.56 -16.74 10.30
CA PRO A 242 -5.43 -16.94 11.20
C PRO A 242 -5.80 -16.43 12.59
N TYR A 243 -5.18 -17.00 13.62
CA TYR A 243 -5.46 -16.63 15.00
C TYR A 243 -5.17 -15.14 15.23
N THR A 244 -6.15 -14.42 15.78
CA THR A 244 -6.19 -12.94 15.79
C THR A 244 -5.42 -12.29 16.94
N ASP A 245 -5.03 -13.08 17.93
CA ASP A 245 -4.16 -12.64 19.03
C ASP A 245 -2.68 -12.59 18.63
N ASP A 246 -2.37 -12.90 17.36
CA ASP A 246 -1.04 -12.76 16.80
C ASP A 246 -0.78 -11.29 16.41
N GLU A 247 0.33 -10.72 16.86
CA GLU A 247 0.79 -9.39 16.45
C GLU A 247 1.06 -9.30 14.94
N GLU A 248 1.15 -10.43 14.26
CA GLU A 248 1.32 -10.56 12.81
C GLU A 248 0.01 -10.74 12.05
N TYR A 249 -1.13 -10.69 12.73
CA TYR A 249 -2.45 -10.78 12.09
C TYR A 249 -2.68 -9.63 11.10
N ILE A 250 -3.16 -9.98 9.90
CA ILE A 250 -3.47 -9.05 8.81
C ILE A 250 -4.95 -9.15 8.45
N ASP A 251 -5.67 -8.05 8.55
CA ASP A 251 -6.96 -7.91 7.88
C ASP A 251 -6.72 -7.58 6.40
N LEU A 252 -6.91 -8.59 5.54
CA LEU A 252 -6.73 -8.43 4.09
C LEU A 252 -7.69 -7.40 3.46
N GLY A 253 -8.91 -7.26 4.00
CA GLY A 253 -9.84 -6.22 3.55
C GLY A 253 -9.35 -4.82 3.92
N ALA A 254 -8.80 -4.66 5.13
CA ALA A 254 -8.16 -3.42 5.54
C ALA A 254 -6.90 -3.10 4.71
N ALA A 255 -6.11 -4.12 4.34
CA ALA A 255 -4.96 -3.97 3.46
C ALA A 255 -5.37 -3.50 2.06
N GLU A 256 -6.44 -4.05 1.48
CA GLU A 256 -6.99 -3.60 0.20
C GLU A 256 -7.46 -2.14 0.25
N LEU A 257 -8.18 -1.76 1.31
CA LEU A 257 -8.60 -0.37 1.52
C LEU A 257 -7.41 0.59 1.62
N SER A 258 -6.36 0.17 2.34
CA SER A 258 -5.14 0.96 2.53
C SER A 258 -4.36 1.09 1.23
N PHE A 259 -4.24 0.02 0.45
CA PHE A 259 -3.63 0.03 -0.88
C PHE A 259 -4.29 1.07 -1.79
N TYR A 260 -5.61 0.99 -1.97
CA TYR A 260 -6.34 1.90 -2.84
C TYR A 260 -6.34 3.34 -2.32
N ALA A 261 -6.42 3.54 -1.00
CA ALA A 261 -6.32 4.87 -0.40
C ALA A 261 -4.95 5.50 -0.68
N ILE A 262 -3.84 4.78 -0.48
CA ILE A 262 -2.49 5.31 -0.72
C ILE A 262 -2.24 5.50 -2.22
N LEU A 263 -2.74 4.61 -3.08
CA LEU A 263 -2.64 4.77 -4.53
C LEU A 263 -3.33 6.06 -5.01
N VAL A 264 -4.56 6.29 -4.56
CA VAL A 264 -5.32 7.52 -4.89
C VAL A 264 -4.63 8.75 -4.31
N GLU A 265 -4.11 8.67 -3.09
CA GLU A 265 -3.32 9.75 -2.47
C GLU A 265 -2.08 10.10 -3.32
N LEU A 266 -1.31 9.08 -3.73
CA LEU A 266 -0.12 9.21 -4.57
C LEU A 266 -0.47 9.88 -5.89
N LEU A 267 -1.51 9.40 -6.57
CA LEU A 267 -1.98 9.97 -7.84
C LEU A 267 -2.42 11.43 -7.69
N GLY A 268 -3.05 11.79 -6.57
CA GLY A 268 -3.45 13.15 -6.26
C GLY A 268 -2.25 14.07 -6.01
N ARG A 269 -1.22 13.57 -5.31
CA ARG A 269 0.04 14.28 -5.10
C ARG A 269 0.87 14.43 -6.38
N CYS A 270 0.72 13.49 -7.32
CA CYS A 270 1.30 13.59 -8.66
C CYS A 270 0.56 14.55 -9.60
N ALA A 271 -0.63 15.04 -9.23
CA ALA A 271 -1.37 15.97 -10.06
C ALA A 271 -0.60 17.28 -10.21
N PRO A 272 -0.47 17.84 -11.43
CA PRO A 272 0.23 19.09 -11.65
C PRO A 272 -0.52 20.27 -11.02
N SER A 273 0.22 21.28 -10.56
CA SER A 273 -0.38 22.48 -9.96
C SER A 273 -1.25 23.28 -10.95
N GLU A 274 -2.26 23.98 -10.43
CA GLU A 274 -3.13 24.84 -11.25
C GLU A 274 -2.36 25.92 -11.99
N GLU A 275 -1.34 26.50 -11.36
CA GLU A 275 -0.44 27.47 -11.99
C GLU A 275 0.25 26.87 -13.23
N THR A 276 0.76 25.64 -13.11
CA THR A 276 1.44 24.94 -14.22
C THR A 276 0.48 24.64 -15.37
N ILE A 277 -0.78 24.36 -15.05
CA ILE A 277 -1.83 24.14 -16.04
C ILE A 277 -2.23 25.46 -16.72
N ASN A 278 -2.37 26.54 -15.96
CA ASN A 278 -2.72 27.88 -16.47
C ASN A 278 -1.62 28.46 -17.38
N MET A 279 -0.36 28.07 -17.17
CA MET A 279 0.75 28.36 -18.09
C MET A 279 0.63 27.61 -19.44
N GLY A 280 -0.37 26.75 -19.63
CA GLY A 280 -0.63 26.07 -20.90
C GLY A 280 0.35 24.94 -21.24
N LYS A 281 1.05 24.38 -20.24
CA LYS A 281 2.01 23.29 -20.50
C LYS A 281 1.26 22.02 -20.94
N PRO A 282 1.53 21.49 -22.15
CA PRO A 282 0.76 20.37 -22.72
C PRO A 282 0.89 19.09 -21.88
N ASN A 283 2.06 18.86 -21.28
CA ASN A 283 2.31 17.69 -20.43
C ASN A 283 1.45 17.72 -19.16
N ALA A 284 1.28 18.90 -18.54
CA ALA A 284 0.45 19.06 -17.34
C ALA A 284 -1.03 18.83 -17.64
N ILE A 285 -1.53 19.37 -18.76
CA ILE A 285 -2.91 19.15 -19.20
C ILE A 285 -3.15 17.66 -19.48
N ARG A 286 -2.20 17.00 -20.15
CA ARG A 286 -2.27 15.56 -20.44
C ARG A 286 -2.24 14.73 -19.16
N ALA A 287 -1.35 15.02 -18.22
CA ALA A 287 -1.27 14.33 -16.93
C ALA A 287 -2.60 14.44 -16.16
N LYS A 288 -3.18 15.64 -16.06
CA LYS A 288 -4.49 15.84 -15.42
C LYS A 288 -5.60 15.04 -16.11
N SER A 289 -5.60 14.98 -17.45
CA SER A 289 -6.56 14.16 -18.20
C SER A 289 -6.39 12.66 -17.95
N ILE A 290 -5.15 12.18 -17.81
CA ILE A 290 -4.86 10.78 -17.46
C ILE A 290 -5.41 10.47 -16.06
N LEU A 291 -5.13 11.33 -15.07
CA LEU A 291 -5.63 11.13 -13.71
C LEU A 291 -7.15 11.05 -13.66
N LYS A 292 -7.86 11.94 -14.38
CA LYS A 292 -9.33 11.91 -14.52
C LYS A 292 -9.86 10.66 -15.22
N SER A 293 -9.05 9.98 -16.02
CA SER A 293 -9.44 8.72 -16.67
C SER A 293 -9.19 7.49 -15.81
N LEU A 294 -8.27 7.57 -14.85
CA LEU A 294 -7.95 6.48 -13.93
C LEU A 294 -8.96 6.37 -12.78
N VAL A 295 -9.38 7.50 -12.22
CA VAL A 295 -10.36 7.53 -11.12
C VAL A 295 -11.46 8.51 -11.49
N SER A 296 -12.68 8.00 -11.61
CA SER A 296 -13.83 8.79 -12.06
C SER A 296 -14.42 9.64 -10.95
N MET A 297 -15.10 10.74 -11.30
CA MET A 297 -15.84 11.55 -10.32
C MET A 297 -16.92 10.73 -9.59
N HIS A 298 -17.59 9.83 -10.32
CA HIS A 298 -18.60 8.94 -9.76
C HIS A 298 -18.02 8.02 -8.68
N ASP A 299 -16.81 7.50 -8.87
CA ASP A 299 -16.15 6.69 -7.85
C ASP A 299 -15.84 7.50 -6.59
N LEU A 300 -15.31 8.71 -6.75
CA LEU A 300 -14.98 9.59 -5.62
C LEU A 300 -16.24 9.92 -4.80
N GLU A 301 -17.31 10.36 -5.46
CA GLU A 301 -18.59 10.67 -4.83
C GLU A 301 -19.17 9.44 -4.13
N GLY A 302 -19.13 8.28 -4.79
CA GLY A 302 -19.60 7.03 -4.22
C GLY A 302 -18.84 6.64 -2.95
N VAL A 303 -17.51 6.73 -2.95
CA VAL A 303 -16.69 6.39 -1.78
C VAL A 303 -16.91 7.37 -0.64
N LEU A 304 -17.06 8.66 -0.94
CA LEU A 304 -17.35 9.68 0.08
C LEU A 304 -18.74 9.48 0.72
N CYS A 305 -19.71 8.93 -0.01
CA CYS A 305 -21.03 8.58 0.51
C CYS A 305 -21.05 7.36 1.45
N LEU A 306 -20.03 6.50 1.42
CA LEU A 306 -19.99 5.29 2.26
C LEU A 306 -19.91 5.66 3.75
N LYS A 307 -20.54 4.89 4.63
CA LYS A 307 -20.56 5.17 6.07
C LYS A 307 -19.32 4.61 6.76
N PHE A 308 -18.93 5.24 7.86
CA PHE A 308 -17.93 4.68 8.78
C PHE A 308 -18.63 3.84 9.84
N LEU A 309 -17.97 2.77 10.28
CA LEU A 309 -18.33 2.11 11.52
C LEU A 309 -17.72 2.91 12.68
N LEU A 310 -18.54 3.28 13.66
CA LEU A 310 -18.05 3.92 14.88
C LEU A 310 -17.76 2.82 15.91
N SER A 311 -16.49 2.68 16.32
CA SER A 311 -16.14 1.83 17.46
C SER A 311 -16.45 2.56 18.77
N THR A 312 -17.08 1.87 19.73
CA THR A 312 -17.25 2.35 21.09
C THR A 312 -16.02 2.12 21.97
N GLU A 313 -15.08 1.30 21.52
CA GLU A 313 -13.83 0.99 22.21
C GLU A 313 -12.63 1.67 21.55
N ASN A 314 -11.49 1.75 22.25
CA ASN A 314 -10.25 2.34 21.75
C ASN A 314 -9.56 1.50 20.64
N SER A 315 -10.25 0.51 20.07
CA SER A 315 -9.79 -0.28 18.93
C SER A 315 -10.17 0.39 17.61
N MET A 316 -9.35 0.21 16.58
CA MET A 316 -9.67 0.70 15.24
C MET A 316 -10.86 -0.11 14.69
N PRO A 317 -11.94 0.55 14.25
CA PRO A 317 -13.09 -0.15 13.67
C PRO A 317 -12.70 -0.86 12.36
N PRO A 318 -13.32 -2.02 12.07
CA PRO A 318 -13.14 -2.71 10.79
C PRO A 318 -13.72 -1.89 9.64
N GLY A 319 -13.21 -2.13 8.43
CA GLY A 319 -13.65 -1.49 7.20
C GLY A 319 -13.11 -0.08 7.00
N LEU A 320 -13.97 0.82 6.50
CA LEU A 320 -13.57 2.14 6.06
C LEU A 320 -13.17 3.04 7.24
N GLN A 321 -12.03 3.73 7.11
CA GLN A 321 -11.50 4.64 8.13
C GLN A 321 -11.44 6.09 7.60
N PRO A 322 -11.47 7.09 8.50
CA PRO A 322 -11.36 8.49 8.09
C PRO A 322 -10.13 8.80 7.23
N ALA A 323 -9.00 8.15 7.50
CA ALA A 323 -7.77 8.30 6.73
C ALA A 323 -7.96 7.88 5.25
N HIS A 324 -8.76 6.84 4.97
CA HIS A 324 -9.04 6.41 3.60
C HIS A 324 -9.77 7.52 2.83
N LYS A 325 -10.82 8.11 3.43
CA LYS A 325 -11.54 9.23 2.79
C LYS A 325 -10.67 10.49 2.65
N MET A 326 -9.72 10.73 3.55
CA MET A 326 -8.79 11.85 3.42
C MET A 326 -7.99 11.76 2.11
N SER A 327 -7.53 10.57 1.73
CA SER A 327 -6.86 10.34 0.45
C SER A 327 -7.77 10.60 -0.75
N ILE A 328 -9.05 10.21 -0.66
CA ILE A 328 -10.05 10.46 -1.71
C ILE A 328 -10.30 11.96 -1.89
N VAL A 329 -10.46 12.69 -0.79
CA VAL A 329 -10.65 14.15 -0.79
C VAL A 329 -9.43 14.85 -1.38
N LEU A 330 -8.21 14.42 -1.01
CA LEU A 330 -6.97 14.99 -1.57
C LEU A 330 -6.94 14.85 -3.10
N PHE A 331 -7.27 13.68 -3.62
CA PHE A 331 -7.32 13.47 -5.07
C PHE A 331 -8.41 14.33 -5.72
N LEU A 332 -9.60 14.37 -5.14
CA LEU A 332 -10.72 15.19 -5.60
C LEU A 332 -10.31 16.67 -5.72
N GLU A 333 -9.73 17.23 -4.66
CA GLU A 333 -9.25 18.62 -4.62
C GLU A 333 -8.19 18.87 -5.69
N ARG A 334 -7.17 18.00 -5.78
CA ARG A 334 -6.02 18.20 -6.68
C ARG A 334 -6.35 18.00 -8.16
N VAL A 335 -7.26 17.09 -8.49
CA VAL A 335 -7.52 16.66 -9.88
C VAL A 335 -8.79 17.26 -10.45
N TYR A 336 -9.86 17.32 -9.66
CA TYR A 336 -11.14 17.86 -10.11
C TYR A 336 -11.34 19.30 -9.64
N GLY A 337 -10.91 19.60 -8.41
CA GLY A 337 -11.28 20.83 -7.72
C GLY A 337 -12.78 20.88 -7.46
N ILE A 338 -13.26 22.06 -7.04
CA ILE A 338 -14.70 22.34 -6.90
C ILE A 338 -15.04 23.41 -7.93
N PRO A 339 -15.39 23.00 -9.18
CA PRO A 339 -15.55 23.96 -10.27
C PRO A 339 -16.83 24.79 -10.16
N ASP A 340 -17.86 24.27 -9.50
CA ASP A 340 -19.16 24.91 -9.38
C ASP A 340 -19.86 24.60 -8.05
N GLN A 341 -20.88 25.40 -7.75
CA GLN A 341 -21.67 25.31 -6.52
C GLN A 341 -22.53 24.03 -6.44
N GLU A 342 -22.92 23.48 -7.59
CA GLU A 342 -23.71 22.24 -7.66
C GLU A 342 -22.87 21.04 -7.22
N THR A 343 -21.61 20.98 -7.66
CA THR A 343 -20.62 20.00 -7.22
C THR A 343 -20.35 20.13 -5.72
N PHE A 344 -20.23 21.36 -5.20
CA PHE A 344 -20.07 21.59 -3.76
C PHE A 344 -21.25 21.08 -2.92
N PHE A 345 -22.49 21.23 -3.38
CA PHE A 345 -23.67 20.77 -2.63
C PHE A 345 -23.97 19.28 -2.78
N ARG A 346 -23.45 18.65 -3.84
CA ARG A 346 -23.58 17.21 -4.10
C ARG A 346 -22.59 16.39 -3.28
N LEU A 347 -21.38 16.92 -3.09
CA LEU A 347 -20.37 16.41 -2.16
C LEU A 347 -20.75 16.72 -0.72
#